data_AF-A0A933Y419-F1
#
_entry.id   AF-A0A933Y419-F1
#
_cell.length_a   1.000
_cell.length_b   1.000
_cell.length_c   1.000
_cell.angle_alpha   90.00
_cell.angle_beta   90.00
_cell.angle_gamma   90.00
#
_symmetry.space_group_name_H-M   'P 1'
#
loop_
_entity.id
_entity.type
_entity.pdbx_description
1 polymer ?
#
loop_
_entity_poly.entity_id
_entity_poly.type
_entity_poly.pdbx_seq_one_letter_code
_entity_poly.pdbx_strand_id
1 'polypeptide(L)'
;MLKRMAGPRERCMYCLDSHATDIEHFWPKAPYPERMFVWLNLLLSCAECGRFKGERFPLDGRAPLLVDPTVEDPWQFLDFEPRTGIVMARYDDVAGQQEPKGVATVDLLQLNQREALSHGYLRTYSRLRAAVEGSLTTGVLDASRLLHGLRAADDHGLLGWCFSERGAQEAPFKDLRARHRQVWDHCVNEIARG
;
A
#
# COMPACT_ATOMS: atom_id res chain seq x y z
N MET A 1 -8.68 -17.28 6.72
CA MET A 1 -8.58 -16.70 5.36
C MET A 1 -8.30 -15.21 5.43
N LEU A 2 -9.17 -14.40 6.03
CA LEU A 2 -8.99 -12.95 6.23
C LEU A 2 -7.67 -12.54 6.91
N LYS A 3 -7.31 -13.17 8.04
CA LYS A 3 -6.02 -12.91 8.73
C LYS A 3 -4.79 -13.12 7.83
N ARG A 4 -4.85 -14.05 6.87
CA ARG A 4 -3.77 -14.25 5.90
C ARG A 4 -3.72 -13.12 4.87
N MET A 5 -4.87 -12.57 4.48
CA MET A 5 -4.96 -11.43 3.55
C MET A 5 -4.50 -10.12 4.21
N ALA A 6 -4.69 -9.95 5.52
CA ALA A 6 -4.21 -8.80 6.31
C ALA A 6 -2.69 -8.85 6.63
N GLY A 7 -1.97 -9.82 6.06
CA GLY A 7 -0.54 -10.01 6.28
C GLY A 7 -0.17 -10.57 7.66
N PRO A 8 1.12 -10.84 7.91
CA PRO A 8 1.60 -11.54 9.11
C PRO A 8 1.35 -10.77 10.41
N ARG A 9 1.16 -9.45 10.32
CA ARG A 9 0.89 -8.56 11.46
C ARG A 9 -0.60 -8.27 11.66
N GLU A 10 -1.47 -8.84 10.83
CA GLU A 10 -2.92 -8.63 10.86
C GLU A 10 -3.26 -7.13 10.91
N ARG A 11 -2.59 -6.32 10.08
CA ARG A 11 -2.81 -4.87 10.04
C ARG A 11 -4.07 -4.55 9.26
N CYS A 12 -4.65 -3.38 9.54
CA CYS A 12 -5.81 -2.86 8.83
C CYS A 12 -5.57 -2.86 7.33
N MET A 13 -6.46 -3.47 6.56
CA MET A 13 -6.34 -3.58 5.10
C MET A 13 -6.48 -2.24 4.37
N TYR A 14 -6.88 -1.17 5.07
CA TYR A 14 -6.92 0.18 4.52
C TYR A 14 -5.67 0.99 4.83
N CYS A 15 -5.31 1.13 6.12
CA CYS A 15 -4.18 2.00 6.50
C CYS A 15 -2.85 1.26 6.66
N LEU A 16 -2.85 -0.08 6.68
CA LEU A 16 -1.67 -0.93 6.89
C LEU A 16 -0.82 -0.54 8.10
N ASP A 17 -1.39 0.16 9.09
CA ASP A 17 -0.70 0.57 10.30
C ASP A 17 -1.33 -0.09 11.54
N SER A 18 -2.54 0.33 11.93
CA SER A 18 -3.17 -0.20 13.15
C SER A 18 -3.51 -1.70 13.04
N HIS A 19 -3.51 -2.40 14.17
CA HIS A 19 -3.99 -3.80 14.24
C HIS A 19 -5.48 -3.85 13.85
N ALA A 20 -5.83 -4.83 13.03
CA ALA A 20 -7.19 -5.02 12.55
C ALA A 20 -7.98 -5.93 13.47
N THR A 21 -8.96 -5.37 14.17
CA THR A 21 -9.80 -6.09 15.12
C THR A 21 -11.19 -6.36 14.58
N ASP A 22 -11.64 -5.58 13.59
CA ASP A 22 -13.02 -5.52 13.18
C ASP A 22 -13.21 -6.09 11.77
N ILE A 23 -14.34 -6.78 11.57
CA ILE A 23 -14.78 -7.18 10.23
C ILE A 23 -15.51 -5.97 9.62
N GLU A 24 -14.97 -5.49 8.50
CA GLU A 24 -15.57 -4.45 7.68
C GLU A 24 -16.05 -5.06 6.36
N HIS A 25 -17.02 -4.43 5.72
CA HIS A 25 -17.47 -4.82 4.39
C HIS A 25 -16.96 -3.81 3.36
N PHE A 26 -16.42 -4.25 2.22
CA PHE A 26 -16.07 -3.33 1.13
C PHE A 26 -17.36 -2.64 0.64
N TRP A 27 -18.31 -3.41 0.11
CA TRP A 27 -19.70 -2.99 -0.12
C TRP A 27 -20.49 -3.03 1.20
N PRO A 28 -20.97 -1.88 1.71
CA PRO A 28 -21.60 -1.83 3.03
C PRO A 28 -22.85 -2.71 3.12
N LYS A 29 -22.97 -3.47 4.22
CA LYS A 29 -24.04 -4.47 4.40
C LYS A 29 -25.46 -3.91 4.47
N ALA A 30 -25.65 -2.65 4.90
CA ALA A 30 -26.98 -2.06 5.03
C ALA A 30 -27.62 -1.75 3.65
N PRO A 31 -26.95 -1.02 2.74
CA PRO A 31 -27.44 -0.82 1.37
C PRO A 31 -27.26 -2.05 0.46
N TYR A 32 -26.36 -2.97 0.79
CA TYR A 32 -26.05 -4.16 -0.01
C TYR A 32 -26.11 -5.46 0.82
N PRO A 33 -27.27 -5.83 1.39
CA PRO A 33 -27.40 -7.00 2.26
C PRO A 33 -27.05 -8.31 1.57
N GLU A 34 -27.22 -8.39 0.25
CA GLU A 34 -26.83 -9.54 -0.58
C GLU A 34 -25.31 -9.79 -0.59
N ARG A 35 -24.51 -8.79 -0.25
CA ARG A 35 -23.03 -8.88 -0.18
C ARG A 35 -22.51 -9.18 1.22
N MET A 36 -23.37 -9.25 2.23
CA MET A 36 -22.96 -9.40 3.64
C MET A 36 -22.15 -10.67 3.92
N PHE A 37 -22.42 -11.76 3.22
CA PHE A 37 -21.76 -13.06 3.40
C PHE A 37 -20.82 -13.45 2.26
N VAL A 38 -20.46 -12.50 1.40
CA VAL A 38 -19.49 -12.71 0.33
C VAL A 38 -18.09 -12.55 0.91
N TRP A 39 -17.27 -13.60 0.87
CA TRP A 39 -15.93 -13.57 1.48
C TRP A 39 -15.02 -12.48 0.91
N LEU A 40 -15.05 -12.26 -0.41
CA LEU A 40 -14.31 -11.18 -1.06
C LEU A 40 -14.84 -9.79 -0.72
N ASN A 41 -15.99 -9.69 -0.06
CA ASN A 41 -16.53 -8.44 0.46
C ASN A 41 -16.10 -8.17 1.90
N LEU A 42 -15.48 -9.13 2.59
CA LEU A 42 -15.06 -8.98 3.99
C LEU A 42 -13.61 -8.48 4.05
N LEU A 43 -13.36 -7.54 4.95
CA LEU A 43 -12.07 -6.92 5.21
C LEU A 43 -11.76 -6.99 6.69
N LEU A 44 -10.47 -7.01 7.03
CA LEU A 44 -9.99 -6.74 8.39
C LEU A 44 -9.60 -5.27 8.49
N SER A 45 -10.31 -4.53 9.34
CA SER A 45 -10.15 -3.09 9.52
C SER A 45 -9.84 -2.76 10.99
N CYS A 46 -9.19 -1.62 11.21
CA CYS A 46 -9.13 -1.01 12.53
C CYS A 46 -10.40 -0.18 12.77
N ALA A 47 -10.75 0.03 14.04
CA ALA A 47 -11.94 0.79 14.42
C ALA A 47 -11.98 2.21 13.82
N GLU A 48 -10.83 2.86 13.63
CA GLU A 48 -10.76 4.18 13.02
C GLU A 48 -11.14 4.16 11.54
N CYS A 49 -10.53 3.28 10.73
CA CYS A 49 -10.87 3.15 9.32
C CYS A 49 -12.32 2.67 9.13
N GLY A 50 -12.78 1.75 9.98
CA GLY A 50 -14.17 1.30 9.98
C GLY A 50 -15.16 2.44 10.25
N ARG A 51 -14.87 3.35 11.19
CA ARG A 51 -15.70 4.56 11.42
C ARG A 51 -15.62 5.58 10.28
N PHE A 52 -14.44 5.75 9.68
CA PHE A 52 -14.23 6.62 8.53
C PHE A 52 -14.90 6.12 7.25
N LYS A 53 -15.03 4.82 7.08
CA LYS A 53 -15.81 4.26 5.99
C LYS A 53 -17.29 4.17 6.36
N GLY A 54 -17.62 3.38 7.39
CA GLY A 54 -18.99 3.07 7.79
C GLY A 54 -19.81 2.63 6.58
N GLU A 55 -20.97 3.27 6.40
CA GLU A 55 -21.86 3.03 5.26
C GLU A 55 -21.54 3.92 4.05
N ARG A 56 -20.51 4.79 4.13
CA ARG A 56 -20.11 5.64 3.01
C ARG A 56 -19.41 4.79 1.95
N PHE A 57 -19.95 4.88 0.74
CA PHE A 57 -19.46 4.11 -0.40
C PHE A 57 -19.61 4.94 -1.67
N PRO A 58 -18.66 5.85 -1.96
CA PRO A 58 -18.72 6.70 -3.14
C PRO A 58 -18.73 5.85 -4.41
N LEU A 59 -19.60 6.22 -5.36
CA LEU A 59 -19.78 5.53 -6.64
C LEU A 59 -19.64 6.54 -7.79
N ASP A 60 -19.06 6.08 -8.89
CA ASP A 60 -19.22 6.68 -10.21
C ASP A 60 -20.20 5.80 -11.02
N GLY A 61 -21.46 6.23 -11.07
CA GLY A 61 -22.57 5.41 -11.54
C GLY A 61 -22.75 4.14 -10.69
N ARG A 62 -22.30 2.99 -11.21
CA ARG A 62 -22.32 1.70 -10.49
C ARG A 62 -20.94 1.22 -10.06
N ALA A 63 -19.88 1.91 -10.46
CA ALA A 63 -18.51 1.54 -10.15
C ALA A 63 -18.11 2.11 -8.78
N PRO A 64 -17.53 1.32 -7.87
CA PRO A 64 -17.03 1.84 -6.61
C PRO A 64 -15.84 2.76 -6.83
N LEU A 65 -15.80 3.88 -6.11
CA LEU A 65 -14.67 4.82 -6.09
C LEU A 65 -13.70 4.57 -4.93
N LEU A 66 -13.95 3.59 -4.07
CA LEU A 66 -12.93 3.16 -3.12
C LEU A 66 -12.01 2.13 -3.77
N VAL A 67 -10.72 2.19 -3.42
CA VAL A 67 -9.76 1.12 -3.72
C VAL A 67 -10.17 -0.12 -2.93
N ASP A 68 -10.40 -1.23 -3.64
CA ASP A 68 -10.71 -2.53 -3.06
C ASP A 68 -9.42 -3.30 -2.76
N PRO A 69 -8.97 -3.39 -1.50
CA PRO A 69 -7.70 -4.02 -1.16
C PRO A 69 -7.73 -5.56 -1.35
N THR A 70 -8.84 -6.15 -1.79
CA THR A 70 -8.94 -7.59 -2.06
C THR A 70 -8.62 -7.97 -3.50
N VAL A 71 -8.73 -7.04 -4.44
CA VAL A 71 -8.56 -7.30 -5.87
C VAL A 71 -7.76 -6.24 -6.62
N GLU A 72 -7.49 -5.10 -5.99
CA GLU A 72 -6.76 -3.99 -6.61
C GLU A 72 -5.41 -3.77 -5.96
N ASP A 73 -4.40 -3.45 -6.78
CA ASP A 73 -3.13 -2.93 -6.29
C ASP A 73 -3.31 -1.46 -5.88
N PRO A 74 -3.18 -1.10 -4.59
CA PRO A 74 -3.39 0.27 -4.14
C PRO A 74 -2.45 1.28 -4.80
N TRP A 75 -1.24 0.88 -5.21
CA TRP A 75 -0.26 1.76 -5.83
C TRP A 75 -0.60 2.15 -7.28
N GLN A 76 -1.65 1.56 -7.85
CA GLN A 76 -2.25 2.05 -9.10
C GLN A 76 -3.03 3.35 -8.90
N PHE A 77 -3.56 3.58 -7.69
CA PHE A 77 -4.45 4.70 -7.36
C PHE A 77 -3.86 5.65 -6.33
N LEU A 78 -2.91 5.18 -5.53
CA LEU A 78 -2.27 5.91 -4.44
C LEU A 78 -0.80 6.17 -4.74
N ASP A 79 -0.27 7.22 -4.13
CA ASP A 79 1.13 7.60 -4.15
C ASP A 79 1.63 7.82 -2.72
N PHE A 80 2.95 7.79 -2.55
CA PHE A 80 3.62 7.93 -1.25
C PHE A 80 4.67 9.04 -1.34
N GLU A 81 4.60 10.02 -0.44
CA GLU A 81 5.61 11.08 -0.37
C GLU A 81 6.75 10.68 0.59
N PRO A 82 7.96 10.37 0.08
CA PRO A 82 9.05 9.79 0.86
C PRO A 82 9.67 10.73 1.91
N ARG A 83 9.37 12.03 1.85
CA ARG A 83 9.90 13.05 2.78
C ARG A 83 9.04 13.20 4.03
N THR A 84 7.73 13.07 3.88
CA THR A 84 6.74 13.33 4.94
C THR A 84 6.09 12.04 5.44
N GLY A 85 6.15 10.97 4.65
CA GLY A 85 5.47 9.72 4.93
C GLY A 85 3.99 9.71 4.53
N ILE A 86 3.52 10.75 3.84
CA ILE A 86 2.11 10.91 3.50
C ILE A 86 1.72 9.94 2.38
N VAL A 87 0.57 9.26 2.55
CA VAL A 87 -0.11 8.54 1.47
C VAL A 87 -1.18 9.45 0.87
N MET A 88 -1.15 9.63 -0.44
CA MET A 88 -2.03 10.55 -1.17
C MET A 88 -2.56 9.94 -2.45
N ALA A 89 -3.53 10.60 -3.08
CA ALA A 89 -4.06 10.14 -4.36
C ALA A 89 -3.00 10.33 -5.44
N ARG A 90 -2.80 9.30 -6.26
CA ARG A 90 -1.85 9.35 -7.38
C ARG A 90 -2.29 10.40 -8.39
N TYR A 91 -1.34 11.10 -8.98
CA TYR A 91 -1.57 12.00 -10.10
C TYR A 91 -1.27 11.27 -11.42
N ASP A 92 -2.22 11.27 -12.35
CA ASP A 92 -2.01 10.77 -13.71
C ASP A 92 -1.52 11.93 -14.60
N ASP A 93 -0.26 11.85 -15.01
CA ASP A 93 0.37 12.87 -15.85
C ASP A 93 -0.23 12.93 -17.27
N VAL A 94 -0.82 11.82 -17.76
CA VAL A 94 -1.46 11.76 -19.08
C VAL A 94 -2.84 12.42 -19.03
N ALA A 95 -3.62 12.11 -18.00
CA ALA A 95 -4.94 12.70 -17.80
C ALA A 95 -4.89 14.12 -17.21
N GLY A 96 -3.76 14.52 -16.61
CA GLY A 96 -3.58 15.83 -15.98
C GLY A 96 -4.42 16.02 -14.71
N GLN A 97 -4.77 14.93 -14.02
CA GLN A 97 -5.62 14.95 -12.84
C GLN A 97 -5.27 13.83 -11.85
N GLN A 98 -5.77 13.93 -10.62
CA GLN A 98 -5.64 12.84 -9.64
C GLN A 98 -6.55 11.66 -9.99
N GLU A 99 -6.09 10.45 -9.67
CA GLU A 99 -6.84 9.20 -9.80
C GLU A 99 -8.12 9.28 -8.95
N PRO A 100 -9.32 9.24 -9.56
CA PRO A 100 -10.58 9.43 -8.82
C PRO A 100 -10.78 8.45 -7.67
N LYS A 101 -10.35 7.19 -7.85
CA LYS A 101 -10.37 6.19 -6.78
C LYS A 101 -9.44 6.53 -5.63
N GLY A 102 -8.25 7.02 -5.95
CA GLY A 102 -7.27 7.47 -4.97
C GLY A 102 -7.81 8.62 -4.14
N VAL A 103 -8.40 9.63 -4.80
CA VAL A 103 -8.99 10.80 -4.14
C VAL A 103 -10.08 10.37 -3.16
N ALA A 104 -11.08 9.62 -3.63
CA ALA A 104 -12.18 9.18 -2.79
C ALA A 104 -11.71 8.31 -1.61
N THR A 105 -10.70 7.47 -1.81
CA THR A 105 -10.12 6.63 -0.75
C THR A 105 -9.37 7.46 0.29
N VAL A 106 -8.50 8.36 -0.14
CA VAL A 106 -7.70 9.22 0.74
C VAL A 106 -8.58 10.16 1.53
N ASP A 107 -9.56 10.80 0.90
CA ASP A 107 -10.47 11.74 1.54
C ASP A 107 -11.38 11.03 2.56
N LEU A 108 -11.95 9.88 2.18
CA LEU A 108 -12.85 9.14 3.06
C LEU A 108 -12.13 8.61 4.30
N LEU A 109 -10.93 8.04 4.12
CA LEU A 109 -10.15 7.40 5.19
C LEU A 109 -9.15 8.34 5.87
N GLN A 110 -9.07 9.58 5.39
CA GLN A 110 -8.19 10.65 5.87
C GLN A 110 -6.71 10.23 5.89
N LEU A 111 -6.26 9.46 4.89
CA LEU A 111 -4.91 8.87 4.88
C LEU A 111 -3.80 9.93 4.94
N ASN A 112 -4.05 11.10 4.36
CA ASN A 112 -3.11 12.22 4.33
C ASN A 112 -3.19 13.16 5.54
N GLN A 113 -4.13 12.97 6.46
CA GLN A 113 -4.36 13.87 7.61
C GLN A 113 -3.98 13.21 8.95
N ARG A 114 -3.53 11.95 8.94
CA ARG A 114 -3.24 11.17 10.13
C ARG A 114 -1.75 11.14 10.41
N GLU A 115 -1.26 12.04 11.28
CA GLU A 115 0.18 12.17 11.58
C GLU A 115 0.84 10.86 12.03
N ALA A 116 0.17 10.08 12.89
CA ALA A 116 0.67 8.78 13.34
C ALA A 116 0.88 7.79 12.17
N LEU A 117 -0.02 7.84 11.18
CA LEU A 117 0.07 7.03 9.97
C LEU A 117 1.31 7.43 9.17
N SER A 118 1.45 8.73 8.88
CA SER A 118 2.59 9.26 8.13
C SER A 118 3.93 8.91 8.80
N HIS A 119 4.01 9.00 10.12
CA HIS A 119 5.21 8.59 10.87
C HIS A 119 5.52 7.09 10.77
N GLY A 120 4.48 6.24 10.77
CA GLY A 120 4.62 4.80 10.58
C GLY A 120 5.19 4.45 9.22
N TYR A 121 4.59 4.98 8.16
CA TYR A 121 5.06 4.80 6.78
C TYR A 121 6.48 5.33 6.58
N LEU A 122 6.79 6.53 7.08
CA LEU A 122 8.13 7.12 6.96
C LEU A 122 9.20 6.26 7.64
N ARG A 123 8.89 5.66 8.79
CA ARG A 123 9.79 4.74 9.50
C ARG A 123 10.05 3.48 8.68
N THR A 124 9.02 2.90 8.08
CA THR A 124 9.17 1.74 7.19
C THR A 124 10.02 2.11 5.99
N TYR A 125 9.72 3.22 5.32
CA TYR A 125 10.51 3.70 4.20
C TYR A 125 12.00 3.87 4.56
N SER A 126 12.29 4.49 5.72
CA SER A 126 13.66 4.67 6.21
C SER A 126 14.40 3.34 6.39
N ARG A 127 13.72 2.29 6.88
CA ARG A 127 14.30 0.94 7.02
C ARG A 127 14.55 0.28 5.67
N LEU A 128 13.63 0.44 4.72
CA LEU A 128 13.80 -0.06 3.36
C LEU A 128 14.98 0.61 2.66
N ARG A 129 15.10 1.94 2.78
CA ARG A 129 16.25 2.69 2.29
C ARG A 129 17.56 2.19 2.89
N ALA A 130 17.65 2.08 4.22
CA ALA A 130 18.85 1.60 4.88
C ALA A 130 19.25 0.18 4.44
N ALA A 131 18.28 -0.71 4.18
CA ALA A 131 18.54 -2.06 3.69
C ALA A 131 19.16 -2.06 2.29
N VAL A 132 18.66 -1.22 1.37
CA VAL A 132 19.24 -1.08 0.03
C VAL A 132 20.61 -0.38 0.09
N GLU A 133 20.75 0.72 0.82
CA GLU A 133 22.02 1.45 1.00
C GLU A 133 23.12 0.53 1.58
N GLY A 134 22.79 -0.24 2.61
CA GLY A 134 23.71 -1.23 3.20
C GLY A 134 24.10 -2.34 2.21
N SER A 135 23.19 -2.74 1.33
CA SER A 135 23.48 -3.76 0.31
C SER A 135 24.38 -3.19 -0.80
N LEU A 136 24.19 -1.94 -1.20
CA LEU A 136 25.02 -1.26 -2.21
C LEU A 136 26.47 -1.05 -1.76
N THR A 137 26.75 -0.95 -0.46
CA THR A 137 28.11 -0.74 0.07
C THR A 137 28.94 -2.03 0.18
N THR A 138 28.31 -3.21 0.18
CA THR A 138 28.97 -4.51 0.41
C THR A 138 29.50 -5.21 -0.85
N GLY A 139 29.28 -4.64 -2.03
CA GLY A 139 29.92 -5.02 -3.30
C GLY A 139 29.24 -6.17 -4.07
N VAL A 140 28.94 -7.31 -3.44
CA VAL A 140 28.20 -8.42 -4.06
C VAL A 140 26.78 -8.46 -3.52
N LEU A 141 25.81 -8.06 -4.34
CA LEU A 141 24.39 -8.13 -3.99
C LEU A 141 23.79 -9.48 -4.38
N ASP A 142 23.31 -10.21 -3.37
CA ASP A 142 22.42 -11.35 -3.55
C ASP A 142 20.95 -10.87 -3.52
N ALA A 143 20.22 -11.13 -4.61
CA ALA A 143 18.86 -10.63 -4.78
C ALA A 143 17.88 -11.24 -3.77
N SER A 144 18.02 -12.53 -3.48
CA SER A 144 17.16 -13.25 -2.53
C SER A 144 17.35 -12.75 -1.11
N ARG A 145 18.62 -12.52 -0.70
CA ARG A 145 18.97 -11.98 0.61
C ARG A 145 18.49 -10.54 0.77
N LEU A 146 18.66 -9.70 -0.26
CA LEU A 146 18.13 -8.33 -0.25
C LEU A 146 16.61 -8.36 -0.11
N LEU A 147 15.91 -9.11 -0.95
CA LEU A 147 14.44 -9.20 -0.93
C LEU A 147 13.92 -9.72 0.40
N HIS A 148 14.58 -10.71 1.00
CA HIS A 148 14.22 -11.20 2.33
C HIS A 148 14.31 -10.09 3.39
N GLY A 149 15.41 -9.34 3.40
CA GLY A 149 15.59 -8.21 4.32
C GLY A 149 14.57 -7.09 4.08
N LEU A 150 14.27 -6.80 2.82
CA LEU A 150 13.25 -5.83 2.42
C LEU A 150 11.85 -6.24 2.91
N ARG A 151 11.43 -7.48 2.69
CA ARG A 151 10.14 -7.99 3.17
C ARG A 151 10.03 -7.97 4.70
N ALA A 152 11.13 -8.26 5.40
CA ALA A 152 11.18 -8.17 6.87
C ALA A 152 11.12 -6.71 7.39
N ALA A 153 11.53 -5.74 6.57
CA ALA A 153 11.47 -4.32 6.89
C ALA A 153 10.13 -3.66 6.50
N ASP A 154 9.40 -4.25 5.56
CA ASP A 154 8.18 -3.68 5.00
C ASP A 154 6.93 -3.96 5.82
N ASP A 155 6.72 -3.11 6.82
CA ASP A 155 5.53 -3.18 7.68
C ASP A 155 4.25 -2.63 7.01
N HIS A 156 4.36 -1.85 5.93
CA HIS A 156 3.27 -1.05 5.35
C HIS A 156 3.03 -1.31 3.86
N GLY A 157 3.60 -2.39 3.30
CA GLY A 157 3.43 -2.73 1.88
C GLY A 157 4.07 -1.74 0.91
N LEU A 158 5.08 -0.98 1.36
CA LEU A 158 5.78 0.03 0.55
C LEU A 158 6.64 -0.56 -0.55
N LEU A 159 6.93 -1.87 -0.56
CA LEU A 159 7.72 -2.48 -1.63
C LEU A 159 7.09 -2.33 -3.01
N GLY A 160 5.76 -2.42 -3.11
CA GLY A 160 5.05 -2.17 -4.37
C GLY A 160 5.32 -0.76 -4.91
N TRP A 161 5.31 0.24 -4.02
CA TRP A 161 5.64 1.62 -4.39
C TRP A 161 7.13 1.80 -4.69
N CYS A 162 8.04 1.32 -3.83
CA CYS A 162 9.49 1.49 -3.99
C CYS A 162 10.02 0.91 -5.30
N PHE A 163 9.44 -0.20 -5.76
CA PHE A 163 9.80 -0.86 -7.02
C PHE A 163 8.90 -0.49 -8.20
N SER A 164 7.99 0.49 -8.03
CA SER A 164 7.23 1.11 -9.11
C SER A 164 8.10 2.09 -9.92
N GLU A 165 7.58 2.61 -11.03
CA GLU A 165 8.27 3.63 -11.83
C GLU A 165 8.60 4.90 -11.05
N ARG A 166 7.74 5.28 -10.08
CA ARG A 166 7.89 6.47 -9.24
C ARG A 166 8.94 6.25 -8.15
N GLY A 167 8.78 5.19 -7.35
CA GLY A 167 9.75 4.83 -6.31
C GLY A 167 11.15 4.56 -6.87
N ALA A 168 11.24 4.05 -8.11
CA ALA A 168 12.50 3.83 -8.80
C ALA A 168 13.27 5.11 -9.19
N GLN A 169 12.69 6.30 -9.00
CA GLN A 169 13.39 7.57 -9.15
C GLN A 169 14.02 8.07 -7.84
N GLU A 170 13.63 7.49 -6.71
CA GLU A 170 14.13 7.87 -5.39
C GLU A 170 15.41 7.11 -5.03
N ALA A 171 16.39 7.81 -4.46
CA ALA A 171 17.55 7.15 -3.87
C ALA A 171 17.14 6.40 -2.60
N PRO A 172 17.62 5.17 -2.36
CA PRO A 172 18.66 4.43 -3.10
C PRO A 172 18.11 3.49 -4.20
N PHE A 173 16.80 3.38 -4.36
CA PHE A 173 16.16 2.47 -5.33
C PHE A 173 16.56 2.79 -6.77
N LYS A 174 16.71 4.07 -7.11
CA LYS A 174 17.27 4.54 -8.37
C LYS A 174 18.67 3.97 -8.64
N ASP A 175 19.54 3.97 -7.64
CA ASP A 175 20.90 3.45 -7.77
C ASP A 175 20.90 1.92 -7.91
N LEU A 176 20.05 1.22 -7.16
CA LEU A 176 19.85 -0.21 -7.30
C LEU A 176 19.40 -0.57 -8.72
N ARG A 177 18.40 0.13 -9.27
CA ARG A 177 17.91 -0.07 -10.64
C ARG A 177 18.99 0.17 -11.69
N ALA A 178 19.78 1.24 -11.51
CA ALA A 178 20.78 1.66 -12.49
C ALA A 178 22.03 0.76 -12.49
N ARG A 179 22.51 0.36 -11.31
CA ARG A 179 23.81 -0.33 -11.15
C ARG A 179 23.68 -1.85 -11.04
N HIS A 180 22.53 -2.36 -10.58
CA HIS A 180 22.30 -3.78 -10.32
C HIS A 180 20.98 -4.26 -10.94
N ARG A 181 20.85 -4.05 -12.27
CA ARG A 181 19.60 -4.29 -13.00
C ARG A 181 19.02 -5.70 -12.82
N GLN A 182 19.86 -6.74 -12.80
CA GLN A 182 19.41 -8.12 -12.59
C GLN A 182 18.79 -8.33 -11.20
N VAL A 183 19.37 -7.71 -10.16
CA VAL A 183 18.84 -7.75 -8.78
C VAL A 183 17.51 -7.00 -8.72
N TRP A 184 17.44 -5.82 -9.36
CA TRP A 184 16.21 -5.04 -9.49
C TRP A 184 15.08 -5.85 -10.13
N ASP A 185 15.32 -6.42 -11.31
CA ASP A 185 14.30 -7.17 -12.06
C ASP A 185 13.85 -8.42 -11.29
N HIS A 186 14.76 -9.07 -10.55
CA HIS A 186 14.39 -10.15 -9.63
C HIS A 186 13.43 -9.67 -8.53
N CYS A 187 13.74 -8.57 -7.85
CA CYS A 187 12.87 -8.00 -6.82
C CYS A 187 11.50 -7.61 -7.37
N VAL A 188 11.43 -6.94 -8.53
CA VAL A 188 10.16 -6.56 -9.19
C VAL A 188 9.30 -7.81 -9.45
N ASN A 189 9.88 -8.85 -10.04
CA ASN A 189 9.15 -10.08 -10.37
C ASN A 189 8.62 -10.80 -9.12
N GLU A 190 9.40 -10.85 -8.04
CA GLU A 190 8.99 -11.52 -6.82
C GLU A 190 8.03 -10.69 -5.96
N ILE A 191 8.07 -9.35 -6.04
CA ILE A 191 7.08 -8.48 -5.40
C ILE A 191 5.73 -8.61 -6.11
N ALA A 192 5.70 -8.70 -7.45
CA ALA A 192 4.45 -8.87 -8.20
C ALA A 192 3.77 -10.26 -8.01
N ARG A 193 4.49 -11.25 -7.48
CA ARG A 193 3.99 -12.62 -7.23
C ARG A 193 3.47 -12.85 -5.82
N GLY A 194 3.83 -11.98 -4.87
CA GLY A 194 3.53 -12.13 -3.44
C GLY A 194 2.29 -11.35 -3.05
#